data_AF-A0A0B6XWH4-F1
#
_entry.id   AF-A0A0B6XWH4-F1
#
_cell.length_a   1.000
_cell.length_b   1.000
_cell.length_c   1.000
_cell.angle_alpha   90.00
_cell.angle_beta   90.00
_cell.angle_gamma   90.00
#
_symmetry.space_group_name_H-M   'P 1'
#
loop_
_entity.id
_entity.type
_entity.pdbx_description
1 polymer ?
#
loop_
_entity_poly.entity_id
_entity_poly.type
_entity_poly.pdbx_seq_one_letter_code
_entity_poly.pdbx_strand_id
1 'polypeptide(L)'
;DLLVNIAKDVTSCTDIEKLHLPNNCYDGIINLFEKLEAKHGQLLVSRAFSYMVASSTGLSDCEMEDLLSLDEDVLNEAFPDFHPPMRRIPYVKWLELKQDVELFLTRRDVS
;
A
#
# COMPACT_ATOMS: atom_id res chain seq x y z
N ASP A 1 -13.88 -2.78 -13.04
CA ASP A 1 -12.71 -1.87 -12.94
C ASP A 1 -11.54 -2.40 -12.11
N LEU A 2 -11.71 -2.99 -10.92
CA LEU A 2 -10.60 -3.61 -10.16
C LEU A 2 -9.89 -4.75 -10.90
N LEU A 3 -10.62 -5.77 -11.38
CA LEU A 3 -10.05 -6.92 -12.10
C LEU A 3 -9.32 -6.51 -13.38
N VAL A 4 -9.76 -5.42 -14.02
CA VAL A 4 -9.11 -4.84 -15.20
C VAL A 4 -7.77 -4.22 -14.84
N ASN A 5 -7.68 -3.51 -13.71
CA ASN A 5 -6.42 -2.93 -13.24
C ASN A 5 -5.45 -4.01 -12.75
N ILE A 6 -5.96 -5.08 -12.12
CA ILE A 6 -5.15 -6.27 -11.81
C ILE A 6 -4.58 -6.88 -13.10
N ALA A 7 -5.39 -7.01 -14.16
CA ALA A 7 -4.93 -7.55 -15.43
C ALA A 7 -3.93 -6.62 -16.15
N LYS A 8 -4.02 -5.30 -15.98
CA LYS A 8 -3.05 -4.34 -16.53
C LYS A 8 -1.69 -4.37 -15.84
N ASP A 9 -1.67 -4.67 -14.54
CA ASP A 9 -0.44 -4.79 -13.74
C ASP A 9 0.34 -6.09 -14.06
N VAL A 10 -0.33 -7.11 -14.63
CA VAL A 10 0.33 -8.33 -15.11
C VAL A 10 1.20 -8.03 -16.33
N THR A 11 2.51 -7.99 -16.15
CA THR A 11 3.50 -7.78 -17.22
C THR A 11 3.98 -9.10 -17.83
N SER A 12 4.52 -9.03 -19.06
CA SER A 12 5.00 -10.19 -19.86
C SER A 12 6.09 -11.05 -19.22
N CYS A 13 6.64 -10.64 -18.06
CA CYS A 13 7.67 -11.37 -17.32
C CYS A 13 7.12 -12.09 -16.07
N THR A 14 5.79 -12.10 -15.89
CA THR A 14 5.16 -12.88 -14.82
C THR A 14 5.10 -14.33 -15.26
N ASP A 15 5.72 -15.25 -14.51
CA ASP A 15 5.64 -16.70 -14.79
C ASP A 15 4.19 -17.12 -14.99
N ILE A 16 3.92 -17.86 -16.06
CA ILE A 16 2.55 -18.28 -16.45
C ILE A 16 1.88 -19.05 -15.30
N GLU A 17 2.65 -19.75 -14.47
CA GLU A 17 2.16 -20.47 -13.29
C GLU A 17 1.72 -19.57 -12.12
N LYS A 18 2.23 -18.33 -12.03
CA LYS A 18 1.81 -17.33 -11.04
C LYS A 18 0.66 -16.45 -11.53
N LEU A 19 0.22 -16.66 -12.77
CA LEU A 19 -0.77 -15.86 -13.47
C LEU A 19 -2.18 -16.39 -13.19
N HIS A 20 -2.53 -16.53 -11.92
CA HIS A 20 -3.89 -16.90 -11.52
C HIS A 20 -4.72 -15.62 -11.41
N LEU A 21 -5.54 -15.34 -12.42
CA LEU A 21 -6.53 -14.28 -12.30
C LEU A 21 -7.48 -14.63 -11.12
N PRO A 22 -7.80 -13.67 -10.25
CA PRO A 22 -8.74 -13.92 -9.17
C PRO A 22 -10.13 -14.26 -9.72
N ASN A 23 -10.80 -15.23 -9.12
CA ASN A 23 -12.10 -15.71 -9.59
C ASN A 23 -13.24 -14.71 -9.29
N ASN A 24 -13.01 -13.81 -8.32
CA ASN A 24 -13.96 -12.79 -7.91
C ASN A 24 -13.21 -11.58 -7.32
N CYS A 25 -13.94 -10.50 -7.04
CA CYS A 25 -13.35 -9.27 -6.49
C CYS A 25 -12.74 -9.46 -5.11
N TYR A 26 -13.29 -10.34 -4.27
CA TYR A 26 -12.76 -10.60 -2.94
C TYR A 26 -11.36 -11.22 -3.02
N ASP A 27 -11.21 -12.29 -3.82
CA ASP A 27 -9.91 -12.92 -4.07
C ASP A 27 -8.91 -11.92 -4.69
N GLY A 28 -9.41 -11.01 -5.53
CA GLY A 28 -8.58 -9.95 -6.12
C GLY A 28 -8.06 -8.94 -5.11
N ILE A 29 -8.88 -8.57 -4.13
CA ILE A 29 -8.48 -7.68 -3.03
C ILE A 29 -7.46 -8.39 -2.13
N ILE A 30 -7.69 -9.65 -1.77
CA ILE A 30 -6.75 -10.43 -0.95
C ILE A 30 -5.40 -10.54 -1.67
N ASN A 31 -5.38 -10.96 -2.93
CA ASN A 31 -4.14 -11.06 -3.72
C ASN A 31 -3.42 -9.71 -3.86
N LEU A 32 -4.16 -8.59 -3.95
CA LEU A 32 -3.56 -7.26 -3.98
C LEU A 32 -2.86 -6.94 -2.66
N PHE A 33 -3.53 -7.17 -1.53
CA PHE A 33 -2.93 -6.94 -0.22
C PHE A 33 -1.71 -7.84 0.00
N GLU A 34 -1.79 -9.14 -0.31
CA GLU A 34 -0.65 -10.05 -0.19
C GLU A 34 0.57 -9.57 -0.99
N LYS A 35 0.36 -9.08 -2.22
CA LYS A 35 1.45 -8.51 -3.05
C LYS A 35 2.04 -7.24 -2.44
N LEU A 36 1.19 -6.34 -1.96
CA LEU A 36 1.63 -5.08 -1.34
C LEU A 36 2.40 -5.36 -0.05
N GLU A 37 1.87 -6.22 0.82
CA GLU A 37 2.48 -6.60 2.10
C GLU A 37 3.83 -7.30 1.85
N ALA A 38 3.93 -8.17 0.84
CA ALA A 38 5.19 -8.80 0.47
C ALA A 38 6.26 -7.81 -0.03
N LYS A 39 5.85 -6.70 -0.66
CA LYS A 39 6.77 -5.68 -1.20
C LYS A 39 7.16 -4.61 -0.17
N HIS A 40 6.20 -4.15 0.64
CA HIS A 40 6.33 -2.97 1.48
C HIS A 40 6.44 -3.25 2.97
N GLY A 41 6.04 -4.45 3.41
CA GLY A 41 5.86 -4.78 4.82
C GLY A 41 4.38 -4.83 5.20
N GLN A 42 4.05 -5.76 6.07
CA GLN A 42 2.68 -6.01 6.49
C GLN A 42 2.14 -4.87 7.35
N LEU A 43 2.92 -4.36 8.31
CA LEU A 43 2.47 -3.29 9.20
C LEU A 43 2.36 -1.98 8.41
N LEU A 44 3.32 -1.67 7.56
CA LEU A 44 3.26 -0.46 6.72
C LEU A 44 1.97 -0.43 5.87
N VAL A 45 1.65 -1.54 5.19
CA VAL A 45 0.44 -1.64 4.37
C VAL A 45 -0.82 -1.61 5.25
N SER A 46 -0.93 -2.50 6.23
CA SER A 46 -2.15 -2.58 7.06
C SER A 46 -2.47 -1.26 7.76
N ARG A 47 -1.46 -0.58 8.34
CA ARG A 47 -1.65 0.69 9.04
C ARG A 47 -1.99 1.84 8.10
N ALA A 48 -1.31 1.97 6.96
CA ALA A 48 -1.61 3.01 5.98
C ALA A 48 -3.07 2.93 5.52
N PHE A 49 -3.57 1.74 5.18
CA PHE A 49 -4.96 1.56 4.76
C PHE A 49 -5.95 1.73 5.91
N SER A 50 -5.60 1.28 7.13
CA SER A 50 -6.44 1.51 8.31
C SER A 50 -6.62 3.00 8.59
N TYR A 51 -5.55 3.80 8.46
CA TYR A 51 -5.61 5.25 8.61
C TYR A 51 -6.40 5.92 7.50
N MET A 52 -6.24 5.47 6.24
CA MET A 52 -7.06 5.95 5.12
C MET A 52 -8.55 5.70 5.36
N VAL A 53 -8.92 4.50 5.81
CA VAL A 53 -10.32 4.11 6.08
C VAL A 53 -10.89 4.84 7.29
N ALA A 54 -10.08 5.06 8.33
CA ALA A 54 -10.50 5.78 9.53
C ALA A 54 -10.68 7.29 9.27
N SER A 55 -10.02 7.85 8.26
CA SER A 55 -10.17 9.26 7.90
C SER A 55 -11.47 9.51 7.13
N SER A 56 -12.31 10.41 7.67
CA SER A 56 -13.57 10.81 7.03
C SER A 56 -13.38 11.75 5.83
N THR A 57 -12.31 12.56 5.85
CA THR A 57 -12.02 13.59 4.84
C THR A 57 -10.90 13.20 3.86
N GLY A 58 -10.31 12.01 4.03
CA GLY A 58 -9.06 11.66 3.39
C GLY A 58 -7.85 12.21 4.13
N LEU A 59 -6.65 11.88 3.67
CA LEU A 59 -5.37 12.29 4.27
C LEU A 59 -4.47 12.85 3.17
N SER A 60 -3.79 13.94 3.47
CA SER A 60 -2.66 14.42 2.67
C SER A 60 -1.45 13.49 2.83
N ASP A 61 -0.48 13.58 1.90
CA ASP A 61 0.75 12.80 1.99
C ASP A 61 1.52 13.09 3.28
N CYS A 62 1.58 14.36 3.68
CA CYS A 62 2.21 14.78 4.93
C CYS A 62 1.53 14.17 6.17
N GLU A 63 0.18 14.19 6.22
CA GLU A 63 -0.56 13.61 7.35
C GLU A 63 -0.39 12.09 7.42
N MET A 64 -0.36 11.41 6.27
CA MET A 64 -0.10 9.98 6.22
C MET A 64 1.30 9.65 6.75
N GLU A 65 2.32 10.38 6.29
CA GLU A 65 3.68 10.21 6.77
C GLU A 65 3.80 10.48 8.26
N ASP A 66 3.15 11.53 8.77
CA ASP A 66 3.16 11.86 10.18
C ASP A 66 2.48 10.74 11.00
N LEU A 67 1.33 10.22 10.55
CA LEU A 67 0.65 9.10 11.21
C LEU A 67 1.49 7.82 11.22
N LEU A 68 2.10 7.45 10.10
CA LEU A 68 2.98 6.28 10.01
C LEU A 68 4.26 6.46 10.84
N SER A 69 4.75 7.68 10.97
CA SER A 69 5.92 8.01 11.81
C SER A 69 5.60 8.00 13.32
N LEU A 70 4.33 8.05 13.70
CA LEU A 70 3.89 7.92 15.09
C LEU A 70 3.65 6.47 15.50
N ASP A 71 3.62 5.53 14.55
CA ASP A 71 3.45 4.11 14.81
C ASP A 71 4.82 3.43 14.96
N GLU A 72 5.19 3.13 16.21
CA GLU A 72 6.47 2.50 16.54
C GLU A 72 6.59 1.10 15.93
N ASP A 73 5.50 0.36 15.76
CA ASP A 73 5.55 -0.98 15.15
C ASP A 73 5.88 -0.86 13.66
N VAL A 74 5.30 0.13 12.96
CA VAL A 74 5.63 0.44 11.57
C VAL A 74 7.08 0.89 11.43
N LEU A 75 7.57 1.73 12.33
CA LEU A 75 8.97 2.16 12.32
C LEU A 75 9.95 0.99 12.54
N ASN A 76 9.62 0.07 13.45
CA ASN A 76 10.44 -1.11 13.72
C ASN A 76 10.49 -2.05 12.51
N GLU A 77 9.37 -2.23 11.78
CA GLU A 77 9.35 -3.00 10.53
C GLU A 77 10.12 -2.29 9.41
N ALA A 78 9.97 -0.97 9.30
CA ALA A 78 10.63 -0.19 8.25
C ALA A 78 12.15 -0.10 8.42
N PHE A 79 12.65 -0.18 9.66
CA PHE A 79 14.06 -0.08 9.98
C PHE A 79 14.55 -1.20 10.93
N PRO A 80 14.64 -2.45 10.47
CA PRO A 80 15.02 -3.57 11.32
C PRO A 80 16.45 -3.47 11.88
N ASP A 81 17.36 -2.90 11.09
CA ASP A 81 18.80 -2.88 11.40
C ASP A 81 19.35 -1.49 11.78
N PHE A 82 18.52 -0.45 11.76
CA PHE A 82 18.98 0.93 11.93
C PHE A 82 17.96 1.78 12.67
N HIS A 83 18.40 2.56 13.65
CA HIS A 83 17.51 3.50 14.34
C HIS A 83 17.97 4.92 14.05
N PRO A 84 17.29 5.66 13.16
CA PRO A 84 17.63 7.04 12.90
C PRO A 84 17.43 7.87 14.19
N PRO A 85 18.28 8.90 14.41
CA PRO A 85 18.17 9.78 15.59
C PRO A 85 16.85 10.55 15.65
N MET A 86 16.18 10.75 14.50
CA MET A 86 14.78 11.17 14.42
C MET A 86 13.99 10.07 13.73
N ARG A 87 13.05 9.46 14.45
CA ARG A 87 12.20 8.40 13.93
C ARG A 87 11.08 9.01 13.09
N ARG A 88 11.26 8.94 11.77
CA ARG A 88 10.26 9.33 10.78
C ARG A 88 10.32 8.33 9.64
N ILE A 89 9.15 7.94 9.13
CA ILE A 89 9.07 7.17 7.90
C ILE A 89 9.65 8.01 6.76
N PRO A 90 10.58 7.46 5.95
CA PRO A 90 11.08 8.18 4.80
C PRO A 90 9.95 8.44 3.82
N TYR A 91 9.83 9.68 3.32
CA TYR A 91 8.85 10.08 2.29
C TYR A 91 8.71 9.05 1.16
N VAL A 92 9.85 8.52 0.71
CA VAL A 92 9.93 7.55 -0.39
C VAL A 92 9.14 6.27 -0.09
N LYS A 93 9.13 5.77 1.16
CA LYS A 93 8.40 4.55 1.53
C LYS A 93 6.89 4.70 1.35
N TRP A 94 6.34 5.84 1.77
CA TRP A 94 4.93 6.14 1.54
C TRP A 94 4.65 6.34 0.04
N LEU A 95 5.51 7.08 -0.66
CA LEU A 95 5.33 7.33 -2.09
C LEU A 95 5.31 6.04 -2.91
N GLU A 96 6.22 5.11 -2.65
CA GLU A 96 6.29 3.82 -3.35
C GLU A 96 5.01 2.99 -3.12
N LEU A 97 4.53 2.92 -1.87
CA LEU A 97 3.26 2.25 -1.55
C LEU A 97 2.10 2.93 -2.28
N LYS A 98 2.01 4.26 -2.21
CA LYS A 98 0.94 5.04 -2.86
C LYS A 98 0.90 4.78 -4.37
N GLN A 99 2.04 4.79 -5.05
CA GLN A 99 2.13 4.54 -6.50
C GLN A 99 1.63 3.14 -6.87
N ASP A 100 1.97 2.13 -6.08
CA ASP A 100 1.53 0.76 -6.34
C ASP A 100 0.02 0.58 -6.14
N VAL A 101 -0.60 1.42 -5.31
CA VAL A 101 -2.04 1.35 -5.02
C VAL A 101 -2.84 2.35 -5.88
N GLU A 102 -2.20 3.37 -6.46
CA GLU A 102 -2.83 4.44 -7.23
C GLU A 102 -3.68 3.92 -8.40
N LEU A 103 -3.21 2.86 -9.08
CA LEU A 103 -3.96 2.20 -10.15
C LEU A 103 -5.23 1.49 -9.67
N PHE A 104 -5.35 1.23 -8.36
CA PHE A 104 -6.47 0.54 -7.74
C PHE A 104 -7.39 1.48 -6.95
N LEU A 105 -6.98 2.72 -6.71
CA LEU A 105 -7.78 3.74 -6.03
C LEU A 105 -8.54 4.60 -7.03
N THR A 106 -9.82 4.85 -6.73
CA THR A 106 -10.60 5.85 -7.47
C THR A 106 -10.39 7.20 -6.82
N ARG A 107 -9.86 8.18 -7.56
CA ARG A 107 -9.81 9.57 -7.10
C ARG A 107 -11.24 10.10 -7.01
N ARG A 108 -11.66 10.61 -5.84
CA ARG A 108 -12.87 11.42 -5.77
C ARG A 108 -12.56 12.78 -6.37
N ASP A 109 -13.16 13.08 -7.51
CA ASP A 109 -13.23 14.45 -7.98
C ASP A 109 -14.22 15.20 -7.09
N VAL A 110 -13.75 16.24 -6.40
CA VAL A 110 -14.63 17.19 -5.71
C VAL A 110 -15.43 17.93 -6.79
N SER A 111 -16.73 17.60 -6.88
CA SER A 111 -17.70 18.30 -7.72
C SER A 111 -18.10 19.64 -7.10
#